data_AF-A0A1F6F1N2-F1
#
_entry.id   AF-A0A1F6F1N2-F1
#
_cell.length_a   1.000
_cell.length_b   1.000
_cell.length_c   1.000
_cell.angle_alpha   90.00
_cell.angle_beta   90.00
_cell.angle_gamma   90.00
#
_symmetry.space_group_name_H-M   'P 1'
#
loop_
_entity.id
_entity.type
_entity.pdbx_description
1 polymer ?
#
loop_
_entity_poly.entity_id
_entity_poly.type
_entity_poly.pdbx_seq_one_letter_code
_entity_poly.pdbx_strand_id
1 'polypeptide(L)'
;MGAGFSTNGALSGSTTTIIAAPPGNTNTATYALTCTNLGRTADAQCSVQVAKLSIVLVANPEAVQSGKTSALGWVTSGMKSCVISSPDLPDFTSQNASNTSVNGTATTPPLTSAANFVLKCVTLGGGTREASTKVKVL
;
A
#
# COMPACT_ATOMS: atom_id res chain seq x y z
N MET A 1 -27.90 -7.36 19.90
CA MET A 1 -27.30 -8.23 18.87
C MET A 1 -26.23 -7.45 18.10
N GLY A 2 -25.15 -8.11 17.71
CA GLY A 2 -24.05 -7.51 16.96
C GLY A 2 -24.12 -7.87 15.48
N ALA A 3 -23.70 -6.94 14.62
CA ALA A 3 -23.45 -7.16 13.19
C ALA A 3 -21.94 -7.09 12.94
N GLY A 4 -21.38 -8.14 12.31
CA GLY A 4 -19.93 -8.31 12.15
C GLY A 4 -19.20 -8.89 13.38
N PHE A 5 -19.92 -9.16 14.47
CA PHE A 5 -19.43 -9.85 15.67
C PHE A 5 -20.62 -10.43 16.46
N SER A 6 -20.38 -11.44 17.31
CA SER A 6 -21.40 -11.97 18.23
C SER A 6 -21.36 -11.23 19.56
N THR A 7 -22.53 -10.90 20.12
CA THR A 7 -22.65 -10.40 21.50
C THR A 7 -22.92 -11.53 22.50
N ASN A 8 -23.20 -12.75 22.04
CA ASN A 8 -23.61 -13.90 22.89
C ASN A 8 -24.75 -13.56 23.89
N GLY A 9 -25.62 -12.61 23.54
CA GLY A 9 -26.69 -12.15 24.42
C GLY A 9 -26.26 -11.26 25.59
N ALA A 10 -24.96 -10.95 25.73
CA ALA A 10 -24.48 -10.04 26.77
C ALA A 10 -25.02 -8.62 26.58
N LEU A 11 -25.38 -7.97 27.69
CA LEU A 11 -25.88 -6.59 27.74
C LEU A 11 -24.76 -5.55 27.79
N SER A 12 -23.54 -5.97 28.08
CA SER A 12 -22.33 -5.15 28.11
C SER A 12 -21.10 -6.03 27.95
N GLY A 13 -19.97 -5.43 27.59
CA GLY A 13 -18.69 -6.12 27.47
C GLY A 13 -17.87 -5.64 26.28
N SER A 14 -16.83 -6.40 25.95
CA SER A 14 -15.98 -6.20 24.78
C SER A 14 -15.79 -7.53 24.05
N THR A 15 -15.49 -7.44 22.76
CA THR A 15 -15.10 -8.59 21.95
C THR A 15 -13.99 -8.16 21.01
N THR A 16 -13.14 -9.11 20.62
CA THR A 16 -12.22 -8.95 19.49
C THR A 16 -12.77 -9.72 18.30
N THR A 17 -12.52 -9.22 17.10
CA THR A 17 -12.89 -9.88 15.86
C THR A 17 -11.80 -9.64 14.82
N ILE A 18 -11.61 -10.60 13.92
CA ILE A 18 -10.71 -10.43 12.79
C ILE A 18 -11.46 -9.65 11.73
N ILE A 19 -10.90 -8.53 11.29
CA ILE A 19 -11.45 -7.77 10.17
C ILE A 19 -11.22 -8.59 8.90
N ALA A 20 -12.29 -9.17 8.36
CA ALA A 20 -12.24 -9.83 7.06
C ALA A 20 -11.96 -8.79 5.96
N ALA A 21 -11.26 -9.22 4.91
CA ALA A 21 -11.05 -8.38 3.73
C ALA A 21 -12.43 -7.93 3.19
N PRO A 22 -12.68 -6.62 3.00
CA PRO A 22 -13.93 -6.15 2.44
C PRO A 22 -14.14 -6.71 1.01
N PRO A 23 -15.40 -6.86 0.54
CA PRO A 23 -15.70 -7.25 -0.84
C PRO A 23 -14.96 -6.34 -1.85
N GLY A 24 -14.61 -6.87 -3.03
CA GLY A 24 -13.65 -6.22 -3.95
C GLY A 24 -13.99 -4.80 -4.43
N ASN A 25 -15.23 -4.35 -4.24
CA ASN A 25 -15.75 -3.02 -4.55
C ASN A 25 -15.80 -2.05 -3.34
N THR A 26 -15.42 -2.49 -2.14
CA THR A 26 -15.34 -1.63 -0.95
C THR A 26 -14.01 -1.81 -0.23
N ASN A 27 -13.67 -0.86 0.63
CA ASN A 27 -12.50 -0.91 1.50
C ASN A 27 -12.92 -0.71 2.96
N THR A 28 -14.17 -1.04 3.29
CA THR A 28 -14.77 -0.69 4.58
C THR A 28 -15.46 -1.90 5.17
N ALA A 29 -15.15 -2.19 6.44
CA ALA A 29 -15.87 -3.16 7.25
C ALA A 29 -16.70 -2.39 8.28
N THR A 30 -18.02 -2.58 8.26
CA THR A 30 -18.94 -1.91 9.19
C THR A 30 -19.39 -2.89 10.26
N TYR A 31 -19.30 -2.45 11.51
CA TYR A 31 -19.75 -3.17 12.69
C TYR A 31 -20.90 -2.39 13.32
N ALA A 32 -21.93 -3.09 13.77
CA ALA A 32 -23.06 -2.45 14.41
C ALA A 32 -23.52 -3.21 15.67
N LEU A 33 -24.14 -2.48 16.58
CA LEU A 33 -24.78 -2.99 17.77
C LEU A 33 -26.23 -2.51 17.77
N THR A 34 -27.15 -3.46 17.90
CA THR A 34 -28.57 -3.18 18.10
C THR A 34 -28.99 -3.68 19.47
N CYS A 35 -29.48 -2.79 20.31
CA CYS A 35 -30.10 -3.10 21.60
C CYS A 35 -31.62 -3.12 21.43
N THR A 36 -32.29 -4.13 21.99
CA THR A 36 -33.76 -4.25 21.94
C THR A 36 -34.30 -4.39 23.34
N ASN A 37 -35.31 -3.58 23.70
CA ASN A 37 -36.00 -3.65 24.99
C ASN A 37 -37.50 -3.40 24.78
N LEU A 38 -38.35 -4.38 25.11
CA LEU A 38 -39.82 -4.31 25.01
C LEU A 38 -40.30 -3.74 23.66
N GLY A 39 -39.72 -4.21 22.55
CA GLY A 39 -40.07 -3.78 21.20
C GLY A 39 -39.45 -2.44 20.76
N ARG A 40 -38.68 -1.76 21.62
CA ARG A 40 -37.89 -0.58 21.26
C ARG A 40 -36.48 -0.97 20.88
N THR A 41 -35.93 -0.33 19.86
CA THR A 41 -34.55 -0.56 19.41
C THR A 41 -33.70 0.70 19.57
N ALA A 42 -32.41 0.50 19.82
CA ALA A 42 -31.38 1.53 19.75
C ALA A 42 -30.17 0.95 19.02
N ASP A 43 -29.61 1.71 18.09
CA ASP A 43 -28.55 1.25 17.19
C ASP A 43 -27.31 2.14 17.29
N ALA A 44 -26.14 1.51 17.20
CA ALA A 44 -24.86 2.19 17.05
C ALA A 44 -24.02 1.45 16.00
N GLN A 45 -23.24 2.19 15.22
CA GLN A 45 -22.34 1.62 14.22
C GLN A 45 -20.96 2.26 14.24
N CYS A 46 -19.96 1.48 13.86
CA CYS A 46 -18.59 1.89 13.67
C CYS A 46 -18.07 1.28 12.36
N SER A 47 -17.42 2.10 11.53
CA SER A 47 -16.82 1.63 10.28
C SER A 47 -15.31 1.67 10.36
N VAL A 48 -14.67 0.58 9.93
CA VAL A 48 -13.23 0.46 9.83
C VAL A 48 -12.83 0.44 8.36
N GLN A 49 -11.95 1.35 7.97
CA GLN A 49 -11.41 1.37 6.62
C GLN A 49 -10.16 0.47 6.54
N VAL A 50 -10.22 -0.54 5.68
CA VAL A 50 -9.11 -1.45 5.38
C VAL A 50 -8.36 -0.90 4.17
N ALA A 51 -7.09 -0.55 4.35
CA ALA A 51 -6.29 -0.01 3.26
C ALA A 51 -6.06 -1.06 2.15
N LYS A 52 -6.54 -0.77 0.94
CA LYS A 52 -6.20 -1.54 -0.27
C LYS A 52 -4.93 -0.97 -0.87
N LEU A 53 -3.83 -1.66 -0.61
CA LEU A 53 -2.49 -1.24 -0.99
C LEU A 53 -2.14 -1.79 -2.37
N SER A 54 -1.65 -0.94 -3.27
CA SER A 54 -1.11 -1.38 -4.56
C SER A 54 0.11 -0.55 -4.94
N ILE A 55 1.10 -1.19 -5.55
CA ILE A 55 2.28 -0.54 -6.14
C ILE A 55 2.45 -1.10 -7.54
N VAL A 56 2.54 -0.21 -8.53
CA VAL A 56 2.97 -0.53 -9.89
C VAL A 56 4.26 0.24 -10.13
N LEU A 57 5.36 -0.48 -10.36
CA LEU A 57 6.67 0.08 -10.69
C LEU A 57 7.13 -0.55 -12.00
N VAL A 58 7.44 0.28 -12.99
CA VAL A 58 7.82 -0.17 -14.34
C VAL A 58 9.12 0.51 -14.75
N ALA A 59 9.97 -0.23 -15.44
CA ALA A 59 11.10 0.31 -16.19
C ALA A 59 10.78 0.28 -17.68
N ASN A 60 11.04 1.37 -18.40
CA ASN A 60 10.84 1.42 -19.84
C ASN A 60 11.99 2.20 -20.51
N PRO A 61 12.81 1.54 -21.36
CA PRO A 61 12.79 0.10 -21.66
C PRO A 61 13.38 -0.77 -20.53
N GLU A 62 12.92 -2.01 -20.39
CA GLU A 62 13.46 -2.97 -19.41
C GLU A 62 14.86 -3.49 -19.76
N ALA A 63 15.32 -3.24 -20.98
CA ALA A 63 16.65 -3.60 -21.45
C ALA A 63 17.24 -2.45 -22.26
N VAL A 64 18.48 -2.08 -21.95
CA VAL A 64 19.20 -0.97 -22.58
C VAL A 64 20.56 -1.44 -23.07
N GLN A 65 21.11 -0.81 -24.12
CA GLN A 65 22.51 -1.01 -24.46
C GLN A 65 23.42 -0.40 -23.38
N SER A 66 24.66 -0.91 -23.27
CA SER A 66 25.64 -0.34 -22.35
C SER A 66 25.83 1.17 -22.56
N GLY A 67 25.80 1.93 -21.46
CA GLY A 67 25.88 3.39 -21.44
C GLY A 67 24.57 4.11 -21.74
N LYS A 68 23.44 3.41 -21.88
CA LYS A 68 22.11 4.02 -22.07
C LYS A 68 21.32 4.05 -20.76
N THR A 69 20.24 4.82 -20.75
CA THR A 69 19.36 5.03 -19.60
C THR A 69 17.99 4.40 -19.83
N SER A 70 17.26 4.15 -18.75
CA SER A 70 15.84 3.77 -18.75
C SER A 70 15.03 4.79 -17.95
N ALA A 71 13.77 4.98 -18.33
CA ALA A 71 12.80 5.65 -17.46
C ALA A 71 12.25 4.64 -16.44
N LEU A 72 12.01 5.12 -15.22
CA LEU A 72 11.31 4.41 -14.16
C LEU A 72 10.03 5.19 -13.86
N GLY A 73 8.89 4.50 -13.81
CA GLY A 73 7.61 5.11 -13.48
C GLY A 73 6.88 4.30 -12.43
N TRP A 74 6.23 4.98 -11.49
CA TRP A 74 5.40 4.32 -10.48
C TRP A 74 4.08 5.02 -10.21
N VAL A 75 3.10 4.19 -9.90
CA VAL A 75 1.77 4.58 -9.41
C VAL A 75 1.42 3.73 -8.21
N THR A 76 0.89 4.34 -7.16
CA THR A 76 0.52 3.65 -5.92
C THR A 76 -0.88 4.01 -5.44
N SER A 77 -1.45 3.13 -4.61
CA SER A 77 -2.69 3.37 -3.88
C SER A 77 -2.52 2.97 -2.42
N GLY A 78 -3.11 3.75 -1.51
CA GLY A 78 -3.01 3.54 -0.07
C GLY A 78 -1.64 3.84 0.55
N MET A 79 -0.78 4.58 -0.16
CA MET A 79 0.54 5.01 0.31
C MET A 79 0.53 6.45 0.78
N LYS A 80 1.36 6.74 1.77
CA LYS A 80 1.62 8.07 2.35
C LYS A 80 2.86 8.72 1.73
N SER A 81 3.90 7.94 1.50
CA SER A 81 5.14 8.39 0.85
C SER A 81 5.83 7.20 0.19
N CYS A 82 6.61 7.47 -0.86
CA CYS A 82 7.43 6.47 -1.54
C CYS A 82 8.79 7.05 -1.92
N VAL A 83 9.85 6.27 -1.76
CA VAL A 83 11.22 6.63 -2.14
C VAL A 83 11.76 5.55 -3.08
N ILE A 84 12.25 5.97 -4.25
CA ILE A 84 12.90 5.08 -5.21
C ILE A 84 14.40 5.02 -4.91
N SER A 85 14.96 3.82 -4.94
CA SER A 85 16.38 3.56 -4.68
C SER A 85 16.91 2.44 -5.57
N SER A 86 18.22 2.21 -5.51
CA SER A 86 18.88 1.08 -6.14
C SER A 86 20.01 0.57 -5.25
N PRO A 87 20.03 -0.74 -4.89
CA PRO A 87 21.15 -1.33 -4.16
C PRO A 87 22.45 -1.35 -4.98
N ASP A 88 22.33 -1.36 -6.31
CA ASP A 88 23.47 -1.44 -7.23
C ASP A 88 24.05 -0.05 -7.56
N LEU A 89 23.30 1.03 -7.29
CA LEU A 89 23.63 2.41 -7.65
C LEU A 89 23.43 3.36 -6.45
N PRO A 90 24.44 3.53 -5.56
CA PRO A 90 24.32 4.34 -4.35
C PRO A 90 24.11 5.84 -4.64
N ASP A 91 24.66 6.36 -5.72
CA ASP A 91 24.47 7.76 -6.11
C ASP A 91 23.03 8.02 -6.55
N PHE A 92 22.44 7.09 -7.31
CA PHE A 92 21.01 7.16 -7.68
C PHE A 92 20.13 7.16 -6.43
N THR A 93 20.45 6.31 -5.45
CA THR A 93 19.75 6.27 -4.16
C THR A 93 19.85 7.61 -3.43
N SER A 94 21.04 8.19 -3.35
CA SER A 94 21.26 9.48 -2.68
C SER A 94 20.50 10.62 -3.36
N GLN A 95 20.49 10.66 -4.69
CA GLN A 95 19.78 11.68 -5.47
C GLN A 95 18.26 11.62 -5.29
N ASN A 96 17.70 10.44 -5.09
CA ASN A 96 16.25 10.24 -4.95
C ASN A 96 15.76 10.18 -3.50
N ALA A 97 16.66 10.21 -2.51
CA ALA A 97 16.31 10.01 -1.09
C ALA A 97 15.29 11.02 -0.55
N SER A 98 15.25 12.24 -1.08
CA SER A 98 14.31 13.29 -0.69
C SER A 98 12.98 13.27 -1.47
N ASN A 99 12.92 12.52 -2.58
CA ASN A 99 11.70 12.36 -3.36
C ASN A 99 10.77 11.39 -2.64
N THR A 100 9.67 11.92 -2.09
CA THR A 100 8.68 11.15 -1.33
C THR A 100 7.35 10.97 -2.08
N SER A 101 7.32 11.29 -3.38
CA SER A 101 6.10 11.27 -4.18
C SER A 101 5.47 9.88 -4.29
N VAL A 102 4.18 9.78 -3.95
CA VAL A 102 3.41 8.52 -4.02
C VAL A 102 3.17 8.02 -5.45
N ASN A 103 3.21 8.93 -6.43
CA ASN A 103 3.23 8.63 -7.86
C ASN A 103 4.34 9.47 -8.48
N GLY A 104 5.10 8.93 -9.40
CA GLY A 104 6.24 9.67 -9.93
C GLY A 104 7.02 8.94 -10.99
N THR A 105 8.10 9.59 -11.40
CA THR A 105 9.07 9.04 -12.34
C THR A 105 10.48 9.37 -11.89
N ALA A 106 11.43 8.57 -12.34
CA ALA A 106 12.87 8.80 -12.19
C ALA A 106 13.57 8.29 -13.46
N THR A 107 14.75 8.82 -13.77
CA THR A 107 15.58 8.31 -14.87
C THR A 107 16.80 7.63 -14.28
N THR A 108 17.14 6.44 -14.78
CA THR A 108 18.36 5.76 -14.33
C THR A 108 19.60 6.55 -14.78
N PRO A 109 20.74 6.44 -14.08
CA PRO A 109 22.00 6.82 -14.70
C PRO A 109 22.29 5.93 -15.92
N PRO A 110 23.25 6.31 -16.78
CA PRO A 110 23.78 5.43 -17.82
C PRO A 110 24.22 4.09 -17.23
N LEU A 111 23.67 2.98 -17.72
CA LEU A 111 23.90 1.65 -17.17
C LEU A 111 24.97 0.90 -17.96
N THR A 112 26.04 0.47 -17.30
CA THR A 112 27.07 -0.42 -17.88
C THR A 112 26.92 -1.87 -17.43
N SER A 113 26.13 -2.10 -16.39
CA SER A 113 25.75 -3.40 -15.84
C SER A 113 24.26 -3.39 -15.50
N ALA A 114 23.63 -4.57 -15.46
CA ALA A 114 22.24 -4.67 -15.03
C ALA A 114 22.08 -4.18 -13.59
N ALA A 115 21.00 -3.45 -13.32
CA ALA A 115 20.72 -2.84 -12.01
C ALA A 115 19.28 -3.08 -11.59
N ASN A 116 19.09 -3.31 -10.28
CA ASN A 116 17.79 -3.43 -9.64
C ASN A 116 17.38 -2.07 -9.08
N PHE A 117 16.09 -1.79 -9.11
CA PHE A 117 15.48 -0.59 -8.56
C PHE A 117 14.35 -1.01 -7.62
N VAL A 118 14.29 -0.35 -6.46
CA VAL A 118 13.33 -0.67 -5.39
C VAL A 118 12.57 0.60 -5.04
N LEU A 119 11.24 0.53 -5.11
CA LEU A 119 10.37 1.58 -4.59
C LEU A 119 9.88 1.16 -3.21
N LYS A 120 10.32 1.88 -2.18
CA LYS A 120 9.90 1.65 -0.80
C LYS A 120 8.87 2.69 -0.39
N CYS A 121 7.69 2.21 0.02
CA CYS A 121 6.56 3.06 0.38
C CYS A 121 6.12 2.85 1.83
N VAL A 122 5.80 3.95 2.50
CA VAL A 122 5.07 3.95 3.77
C VAL A 122 3.58 4.03 3.45
N THR A 123 2.80 3.09 3.97
CA THR A 123 1.35 3.01 3.83
C THR A 123 0.67 4.08 4.68
N LEU A 124 -0.59 4.43 4.36
CA LEU A 124 -1.38 5.34 5.21
C LEU A 124 -1.56 4.82 6.65
N GLY A 125 -1.52 3.49 6.85
CA GLY A 125 -1.55 2.84 8.15
C GLY A 125 -0.20 2.75 8.87
N GLY A 126 0.85 3.37 8.35
CA GLY A 126 2.19 3.42 8.97
C GLY A 126 3.08 2.19 8.72
N GLY A 127 2.55 1.11 8.14
CA GLY A 127 3.36 -0.03 7.68
C GLY A 127 4.15 0.28 6.40
N THR A 128 5.05 -0.62 5.99
CA THR A 128 5.90 -0.46 4.79
C THR A 128 5.56 -1.49 3.72
N ARG A 129 5.71 -1.12 2.45
CA ARG A 129 5.61 -1.99 1.27
C ARG A 129 6.71 -1.67 0.27
N GLU A 130 7.13 -2.66 -0.49
CA GLU A 130 8.19 -2.51 -1.49
C GLU A 130 7.75 -3.16 -2.80
N ALA A 131 8.21 -2.59 -3.92
CA ALA A 131 8.16 -3.20 -5.24
C ALA A 131 9.52 -3.03 -5.91
N SER A 132 9.89 -3.95 -6.79
CA SER A 132 11.15 -3.89 -7.50
C SER A 132 10.97 -4.08 -9.01
N THR A 133 11.90 -3.50 -9.76
CA THR A 133 12.07 -3.76 -11.20
C THR A 133 13.56 -3.85 -11.50
N LYS A 134 13.91 -4.48 -12.62
CA LYS A 134 15.29 -4.68 -13.05
C LYS A 134 15.46 -4.17 -14.47
N VAL A 135 16.48 -3.34 -14.67
CA VAL A 135 16.91 -2.94 -16.02
C VAL A 135 18.11 -3.79 -16.41
N LYS A 136 17.99 -4.50 -17.54
CA LYS A 136 19.07 -5.32 -18.10
C LYS A 136 19.96 -4.47 -18.99
N VAL A 137 21.23 -4.85 -19.09
CA VAL A 137 22.16 -4.32 -20.10
C VAL A 137 22.40 -5.41 -21.15
N LEU A 138 22.21 -5.06 -22.42
CA LEU A 138 22.39 -5.92 -23.60
C LEU A 138 23.84 -5.89 -24.11
#